data_AF-U4UFH6-F1
#
_entry.id   AF-U4UFH6-F1
#
_cell.length_a   1.000
_cell.length_b   1.000
_cell.length_c   1.000
_cell.angle_alpha   90.00
_cell.angle_beta   90.00
_cell.angle_gamma   90.00
#
_symmetry.space_group_name_H-M   'P 1'
#
loop_
_entity.id
_entity.type
_entity.pdbx_description
1 polymer ?
#
loop_
_entity_poly.entity_id
_entity_poly.type
_entity_poly.pdbx_seq_one_letter_code
_entity_poly.pdbx_strand_id
1 'polypeptide(L)'
;MATNRIETLDPALIRPGRIDRKIEFPLPDEKTKRRIFNIHTSRMTLAEDVNLQELIMAKDDLSGADIKAICTEAGLMALRERRMKVMNEDFKKSKESVLYRKKEGTPEGLYL
;
A
#
# COMPACT_ATOMS: atom_id res chain seq x y z
N MET A 1 16.00 -10.33 12.94
CA MET A 1 14.66 -10.54 13.55
C MET A 1 13.71 -9.49 12.99
N ALA A 2 12.45 -9.84 12.77
CA ALA A 2 11.41 -8.90 12.33
C ALA A 2 10.22 -9.00 13.30
N THR A 3 9.64 -7.87 13.69
CA THR A 3 8.46 -7.80 14.54
C THR A 3 7.63 -6.59 14.16
N ASN A 4 6.31 -6.70 14.29
CA ASN A 4 5.38 -5.57 14.19
C ASN A 4 5.00 -5.01 15.58
N ARG A 5 5.49 -5.65 16.65
CA ARG A 5 5.24 -5.32 18.06
C ARG A 5 6.55 -5.42 18.83
N ILE A 6 7.27 -4.31 18.92
CA ILE A 6 8.58 -4.28 19.61
C ILE A 6 8.39 -4.20 21.13
N GLU A 7 7.30 -3.60 21.57
CA GLU A 7 6.89 -3.40 22.96
C GLU A 7 6.55 -4.71 23.69
N THR A 8 6.17 -5.77 22.97
CA THR A 8 5.88 -7.07 23.56
C THR A 8 7.13 -7.95 23.76
N LEU A 9 8.30 -7.52 23.27
CA LEU A 9 9.54 -8.28 23.39
C LEU A 9 10.20 -8.05 24.75
N ASP A 10 10.85 -9.09 25.27
CA ASP A 10 11.64 -9.01 26.51
C ASP A 10 12.79 -7.98 26.36
N PRO A 11 12.88 -6.96 27.23
CA PRO A 11 13.98 -5.99 27.26
C PRO A 11 15.38 -6.63 27.27
N ALA A 12 15.53 -7.83 27.83
CA ALA A 12 16.80 -8.55 27.88
C ALA A 12 17.29 -9.00 26.49
N LEU A 13 16.40 -9.21 25.51
CA LEU A 13 16.77 -9.59 24.14
C LEU A 13 17.26 -8.38 23.33
N ILE A 14 16.72 -7.19 23.59
CA ILE A 14 16.97 -5.95 22.84
C ILE A 14 18.10 -5.09 23.42
N ARG A 15 18.83 -5.61 24.41
CA ARG A 15 19.99 -4.94 25.02
C ARG A 15 21.19 -4.95 24.05
N PRO A 16 21.99 -3.86 24.01
CA PRO A 16 23.26 -3.86 23.27
C PRO A 16 24.15 -5.05 23.65
N GLY A 17 24.76 -5.69 22.66
CA GLY A 17 25.53 -6.94 22.79
C GLY A 17 24.76 -8.21 22.40
N ARG A 18 23.44 -8.12 22.17
CA ARG A 18 22.63 -9.19 21.55
C ARG A 18 22.04 -8.74 20.22
N ILE A 19 21.28 -7.64 20.25
CA ILE A 19 20.73 -6.98 19.06
C ILE A 19 21.19 -5.53 19.08
N ASP A 20 22.16 -5.22 18.22
CA ASP A 20 22.83 -3.91 18.26
C ASP A 20 22.13 -2.86 17.41
N ARG A 21 21.42 -3.25 16.35
CA ARG A 21 20.72 -2.34 15.45
C ARG A 21 19.23 -2.56 15.49
N LYS A 22 18.50 -1.47 15.72
CA LYS A 22 17.04 -1.39 15.64
C LYS A 22 16.71 -0.52 14.44
N ILE A 23 16.10 -1.10 13.42
CA ILE A 23 15.73 -0.39 12.18
C ILE A 23 14.21 -0.32 12.16
N GLU A 24 13.70 0.91 12.19
CA GLU A 24 12.27 1.18 12.07
C GLU A 24 11.89 1.28 10.59
N PHE A 25 10.72 0.70 10.25
CA PHE A 25 10.16 0.77 8.91
C PHE A 25 8.85 1.58 8.97
N PRO A 26 8.91 2.91 8.70
CA PRO A 26 7.72 3.75 8.68
C PRO A 26 6.87 3.47 7.44
N LEU A 27 5.65 4.02 7.43
CA LEU A 27 4.83 4.08 6.22
C LEU A 27 5.54 4.91 5.13
N PRO A 28 5.33 4.58 3.85
CA PRO A 28 6.02 5.25 2.75
C PRO A 28 5.53 6.69 2.55
N ASP A 29 6.46 7.61 2.40
CA ASP A 29 6.21 8.99 1.93
C ASP A 29 5.74 9.03 0.47
N GLU A 30 5.21 10.16 0.01
CA GLU A 30 4.75 10.34 -1.39
C GLU A 30 5.79 9.95 -2.45
N LYS A 31 7.06 10.33 -2.24
CA LYS A 31 8.16 9.97 -3.16
C LYS A 31 8.38 8.46 -3.20
N THR A 32 8.29 7.81 -2.04
CA THR A 32 8.45 6.37 -1.89
C THR A 32 7.24 5.63 -2.47
N LYS A 33 6.01 6.09 -2.20
CA LYS A 33 4.77 5.59 -2.82
C LYS A 33 4.88 5.64 -4.34
N ARG A 34 5.31 6.76 -4.92
CA ARG A 34 5.54 6.88 -6.37
C ARG A 34 6.48 5.80 -6.90
N ARG A 35 7.58 5.56 -6.19
CA ARG A 35 8.55 4.52 -6.57
C ARG A 35 7.93 3.12 -6.53
N ILE A 36 7.15 2.82 -5.49
CA ILE A 36 6.46 1.52 -5.33
C ILE A 36 5.43 1.32 -6.45
N PHE A 37 4.60 2.33 -6.73
CA PHE A 37 3.67 2.29 -7.86
C PHE A 37 4.39 2.02 -9.17
N ASN A 38 5.45 2.78 -9.49
CA ASN A 38 6.22 2.58 -10.72
C ASN A 38 6.81 1.18 -10.85
N ILE A 39 7.27 0.56 -9.75
CA ILE A 39 7.79 -0.81 -9.78
C ILE A 39 6.66 -1.78 -10.12
N HIS A 40 5.50 -1.68 -9.47
CA HIS A 40 4.40 -2.61 -9.68
C HIS A 40 3.71 -2.41 -11.03
N THR A 41 3.65 -1.18 -11.54
CA THR A 41 3.06 -0.88 -12.84
C THR A 41 4.01 -1.08 -14.01
N SER A 42 5.34 -1.21 -13.78
CA SER A 42 6.35 -1.35 -14.84
C SER A 42 6.12 -2.52 -15.81
N ARG A 43 5.45 -3.59 -15.35
CA ARG A 43 5.14 -4.78 -16.16
C ARG A 43 3.67 -4.82 -16.62
N MET A 44 2.90 -3.79 -16.28
CA MET A 44 1.48 -3.69 -16.64
C MET A 44 1.31 -2.88 -17.92
N THR A 45 0.35 -3.26 -18.74
CA THR A 45 -0.11 -2.50 -19.89
C THR A 45 -1.10 -1.44 -19.43
N LEU A 46 -0.60 -0.24 -19.16
CA LEU A 46 -1.43 0.91 -18.78
C LEU A 46 -2.01 1.60 -20.02
N ALA A 47 -3.24 2.10 -19.92
CA ALA A 47 -3.80 3.02 -20.88
C ALA A 47 -3.29 4.46 -20.64
N GLU A 48 -3.43 5.32 -21.65
CA GLU A 48 -2.89 6.70 -21.64
C GLU A 48 -3.61 7.63 -20.65
N ASP A 49 -4.81 7.25 -20.22
CA ASP A 49 -5.65 7.98 -19.26
C ASP A 49 -5.24 7.75 -17.79
N VAL A 50 -4.30 6.82 -17.52
CA VAL A 50 -3.90 6.45 -16.16
C VAL A 50 -3.02 7.53 -15.53
N ASN A 51 -3.56 8.23 -14.53
CA ASN A 51 -2.82 9.21 -13.75
C ASN A 51 -2.44 8.66 -12.36
N LEU A 52 -1.25 8.06 -12.24
CA LEU A 52 -0.75 7.53 -10.96
C LEU A 52 -0.55 8.63 -9.90
N GLN A 53 -0.37 9.89 -10.32
CA GLN A 53 -0.12 10.99 -9.40
C GLN A 53 -1.34 11.26 -8.50
N GLU A 54 -2.55 11.11 -9.03
CA GLU A 54 -3.80 11.24 -8.26
C GLU A 54 -3.89 10.20 -7.14
N LEU A 55 -3.46 8.97 -7.42
CA LEU A 55 -3.45 7.88 -6.43
C LEU A 55 -2.40 8.12 -5.34
N ILE A 56 -1.25 8.69 -5.70
CA ILE A 56 -0.14 8.96 -4.78
C ILE A 56 -0.45 10.14 -3.86
N MET A 57 -1.08 11.20 -4.38
CA MET A 57 -1.41 12.41 -3.61
C MET A 57 -2.60 12.24 -2.68
N ALA A 58 -3.32 11.12 -2.79
CA ALA A 58 -4.39 10.82 -1.86
C ALA A 58 -3.83 10.66 -0.43
N LYS A 59 -4.47 11.31 0.54
CA LYS A 59 -4.12 11.30 1.97
C LYS A 59 -4.50 9.99 2.66
N ASP A 60 -4.26 8.87 2.00
CA ASP A 60 -4.52 7.55 2.55
C ASP A 60 -3.22 6.96 3.09
N ASP A 61 -3.29 6.41 4.30
CA ASP A 61 -2.19 5.67 4.94
C ASP A 61 -2.01 4.32 4.27
N LEU A 62 -1.37 4.32 3.10
CA LEU A 62 -1.12 3.13 2.29
C LEU A 62 0.24 2.53 2.63
N SER A 63 0.24 1.25 3.00
CA SER A 63 1.46 0.44 3.06
C SER A 63 1.91 0.01 1.66
N GLY A 64 3.15 -0.46 1.52
CA GLY A 64 3.62 -1.03 0.25
C GLY A 64 2.81 -2.26 -0.18
N ALA A 65 2.27 -3.01 0.77
CA ALA A 65 1.38 -4.14 0.49
C ALA A 65 0.04 -3.68 -0.10
N ASP A 66 -0.52 -2.58 0.41
CA ASP A 66 -1.77 -1.99 -0.10
C ASP A 66 -1.59 -1.52 -1.55
N ILE A 67 -0.47 -0.86 -1.86
CA ILE A 67 -0.17 -0.41 -3.23
C ILE A 67 -0.09 -1.59 -4.21
N LYS A 68 0.56 -2.69 -3.79
CA LYS A 68 0.62 -3.92 -4.59
C LYS A 68 -0.77 -4.52 -4.79
N ALA A 69 -1.59 -4.55 -3.75
CA ALA A 69 -2.96 -5.06 -3.83
C ALA A 69 -3.82 -4.24 -4.82
N ILE A 70 -3.74 -2.91 -4.75
CA ILE A 70 -4.42 -2.00 -5.68
C ILE A 70 -4.01 -2.31 -7.13
N CYS A 71 -2.72 -2.41 -7.42
CA CYS A 71 -2.24 -2.72 -8.77
C CYS A 71 -2.71 -4.10 -9.26
N THR A 72 -2.72 -5.09 -8.37
CA THR A 72 -3.16 -6.46 -8.70
C THR A 72 -4.66 -6.51 -8.99
N GLU A 73 -5.48 -5.84 -8.17
CA GLU A 73 -6.92 -5.77 -8.38
C GLU A 73 -7.29 -4.96 -9.63
N ALA A 74 -6.59 -3.85 -9.91
CA ALA A 74 -6.81 -3.09 -11.14
C ALA A 74 -6.57 -3.95 -12.39
N GLY A 75 -5.51 -4.77 -12.38
CA GLY A 75 -5.27 -5.76 -13.44
C GLY A 75 -6.37 -6.82 -13.55
N LEU A 76 -6.88 -7.31 -12.42
CA LEU A 76 -7.98 -8.27 -12.40
C LEU A 76 -9.29 -7.67 -12.94
N MET A 77 -9.57 -6.39 -12.64
CA MET A 77 -10.73 -5.68 -13.17
C MET A 77 -10.67 -5.53 -14.69
N ALA A 78 -9.50 -5.16 -15.23
CA ALA A 78 -9.30 -5.11 -16.67
C ALA A 78 -9.54 -6.49 -17.33
N LEU A 79 -9.04 -7.57 -16.73
CA LEU A 79 -9.29 -8.93 -17.21
C LEU A 79 -10.77 -9.32 -17.13
N ARG A 80 -11.48 -8.91 -16.07
CA ARG A 80 -12.92 -9.18 -15.90
C ARG A 80 -13.75 -8.52 -17.01
N GLU A 81 -13.32 -7.36 -17.47
CA GLU A 81 -13.93 -6.63 -18.60
C GLU A 81 -13.36 -7.06 -19.96
N ARG A 82 -12.54 -8.13 -20.02
CA ARG A 82 -11.90 -8.66 -21.23
C ARG A 82 -11.00 -7.64 -21.94
N ARG A 83 -10.43 -6.69 -21.20
CA ARG A 83 -9.49 -5.68 -21.70
C ARG A 83 -8.05 -6.12 -21.44
N MET A 84 -7.15 -5.72 -22.33
CA MET A 84 -5.69 -5.93 -22.18
C MET A 84 -4.95 -4.70 -21.67
N LYS A 85 -5.64 -3.57 -21.52
CA LYS A 85 -5.09 -2.35 -20.92
C LYS A 85 -5.87 -2.02 -19.65
N VAL A 86 -5.14 -1.65 -18.61
CA VAL A 86 -5.70 -1.14 -17.35
C VAL A 86 -5.99 0.35 -17.52
N MET A 87 -7.22 0.76 -17.22
CA MET A 87 -7.68 2.15 -17.33
C MET A 87 -7.71 2.83 -15.96
N ASN A 88 -7.88 4.15 -15.92
CA ASN A 88 -7.92 4.88 -14.66
C ASN A 88 -9.12 4.46 -13.78
N GLU A 89 -10.23 4.05 -14.39
CA GLU A 89 -11.41 3.54 -13.66
C GLU A 89 -11.11 2.26 -12.86
N ASP A 90 -10.26 1.38 -13.38
CA ASP A 90 -9.85 0.15 -12.68
C ASP A 90 -9.07 0.48 -11.41
N PHE A 91 -8.22 1.50 -11.46
CA PHE A 91 -7.49 1.98 -10.29
C PHE A 91 -8.40 2.64 -9.25
N LYS A 92 -9.43 3.38 -9.68
CA LYS A 92 -10.42 3.97 -8.76
C LYS A 92 -11.21 2.89 -8.01
N LYS A 93 -11.78 1.93 -8.75
CA LYS A 93 -12.56 0.82 -8.19
C LYS A 93 -11.69 -0.06 -7.27
N SER A 94 -10.46 -0.39 -7.69
CA SER A 94 -9.56 -1.21 -6.87
C SER A 94 -9.11 -0.50 -5.60
N LYS A 95 -8.82 0.81 -5.67
CA LYS A 95 -8.51 1.62 -4.50
C LYS A 95 -9.64 1.58 -3.47
N GLU A 96 -10.88 1.81 -3.89
CA GLU A 96 -12.04 1.75 -3.01
C GLU A 96 -12.21 0.38 -2.38
N SER A 97 -12.07 -0.70 -3.16
CA SER A 97 -12.21 -2.08 -2.64
C SER A 97 -11.13 -2.43 -1.60
N VAL A 98 -9.88 -2.04 -1.86
CA VAL A 98 -8.75 -2.28 -0.94
C VAL A 98 -8.90 -1.44 0.34
N LEU A 99 -9.31 -0.17 0.22
CA LEU A 99 -9.55 0.69 1.38
C LEU A 99 -10.74 0.23 2.22
N TYR A 100 -11.81 -0.26 1.60
CA TYR A 100 -12.97 -0.80 2.31
C TYR A 100 -12.57 -1.98 3.20
N ARG A 101 -11.80 -2.94 2.65
CA ARG A 101 -11.26 -4.07 3.44
C ARG A 101 -10.39 -3.63 4.62
N LYS A 102 -9.74 -2.46 4.51
CA LYS A 102 -8.91 -1.89 5.57
C LYS A 102 -9.73 -1.19 6.66
N LYS A 103 -10.84 -0.53 6.29
CA LYS A 103 -11.70 0.23 7.20
C LYS A 103 -12.60 -0.63 8.10
N GLU A 104 -12.91 -1.87 7.74
CA GLU A 104 -13.73 -2.78 8.56
C GLU A 104 -13.17 -3.01 10.00
N GLY A 105 -11.94 -2.57 10.29
CA GLY A 105 -11.31 -2.71 11.61
C GLY A 105 -11.20 -1.45 12.48
N THR A 106 -11.61 -0.26 12.01
CA THR A 106 -11.43 1.01 12.76
C THR A 106 -12.78 1.67 13.07
N PRO A 107 -13.18 1.81 14.34
CA PRO A 107 -14.39 2.56 14.68
C PRO A 107 -14.21 4.04 14.32
N GLU A 108 -15.05 4.53 13.41
CA GLU A 108 -15.16 5.96 13.09
C GLU A 108 -15.87 6.67 14.26
N GLY A 109 -15.18 7.60 14.92
CA GLY A 109 -15.80 8.57 15.83
C GLY A 109 -15.40 8.44 17.29
N LEU A 110 -14.34 9.16 17.67
CA LEU A 110 -14.14 9.60 19.06
C LEU A 110 -13.68 11.05 19.19
N TYR A 111 -13.43 11.72 18.07
CA TYR A 111 -13.07 13.13 18.04
C TYR A 111 -13.90 13.82 16.95
N LEU A 112 -14.96 14.50 17.40
CA LEU A 112 -15.57 15.65 16.72
C LEU A 112 -14.70 16.88 16.99
#